data_AF-A0A0Q4UEX0-F1
#
_entry.id   AF-A0A0Q4UEX0-F1
#
_cell.length_a   1.000
_cell.length_b   1.000
_cell.length_c   1.000
_cell.angle_alpha   90.00
_cell.angle_beta   90.00
_cell.angle_gamma   90.00
#
_symmetry.space_group_name_H-M   'P 1'
#
loop_
_entity.id
_entity.type
_entity.pdbx_description
1 polymer ?
#
loop_
_entity_poly.entity_id
_entity_poly.type
_entity_poly.pdbx_seq_one_letter_code
_entity_poly.pdbx_strand_id
1 'polypeptide(L)'
;MSFEGESGQVTISLKAGAWFVFVQTERKIESPVHPSTTLVGVDVGVKRFATLSDSTIYLLIDAFRQAEAAVAKAQRALRRKVKISKNWIEARAVV
;
A
#
# COMPACT_ATOMS: atom_id res chain seq x y z
N MET A 1 15.02 -12.24 16.55
CA MET A 1 14.71 -11.59 15.27
C MET A 1 15.96 -10.82 14.86
N SER A 2 16.62 -11.23 13.79
CA SER A 2 17.80 -10.56 13.24
C SER A 2 17.41 -9.75 12.00
N PHE A 3 17.93 -8.54 11.89
CA PHE A 3 17.79 -7.72 10.70
C PHE A 3 19.16 -7.67 10.02
N GLU A 4 19.20 -7.97 8.72
CA GLU A 4 20.43 -7.89 7.92
C GLU A 4 20.50 -6.54 7.21
N GLY A 5 21.71 -6.02 7.05
CA GLY A 5 21.99 -4.73 6.43
C GLY A 5 22.49 -3.67 7.41
N GLU A 6 22.93 -2.54 6.87
CA GLU A 6 23.35 -1.38 7.66
C GLU A 6 22.09 -0.69 8.22
N SER A 7 22.10 -0.39 9.52
CA SER A 7 20.95 0.19 10.19
C SER A 7 20.78 1.65 9.82
N GLY A 8 19.62 2.00 9.24
CA GLY A 8 19.18 3.37 9.05
C GLY A 8 18.34 3.86 10.23
N GLN A 9 17.24 4.55 9.92
CA GLN A 9 16.33 5.07 10.94
C GLN A 9 15.52 3.94 11.62
N VAL A 10 15.32 4.08 12.93
CA VAL A 10 14.40 3.25 13.71
C VAL A 10 13.25 4.11 14.23
N THR A 11 12.01 3.67 13.99
CA THR A 11 10.80 4.33 14.50
C THR A 11 10.07 3.40 15.45
N ILE A 12 9.86 3.86 16.68
CA ILE A 12 9.11 3.13 17.72
C ILE A 12 7.76 3.84 17.89
N SER A 13 6.67 3.08 17.89
CA SER A 13 5.34 3.63 18.14
C SER A 13 4.49 2.72 19.02
N LEU A 14 3.70 3.33 19.91
CA LEU A 14 2.68 2.65 20.70
C LEU A 14 1.31 2.97 20.11
N LYS A 15 0.59 1.96 19.62
CA LYS A 15 -0.76 2.11 19.06
C LYS A 15 -1.67 1.00 19.58
N ALA A 16 -2.87 1.36 20.03
CA ALA A 16 -3.87 0.41 20.53
C ALA A 16 -3.33 -0.59 21.58
N GLY A 17 -2.44 -0.15 22.46
CA GLY A 17 -1.83 -0.99 23.50
C GLY A 17 -0.70 -1.92 23.02
N ALA A 18 -0.36 -1.89 21.73
CA ALA A 18 0.73 -2.67 21.15
C ALA A 18 1.90 -1.78 20.73
N TRP A 19 3.12 -2.26 21.00
CA TRP A 19 4.36 -1.63 20.55
C TRP A 19 4.71 -2.12 19.15
N PHE A 20 5.04 -1.19 18.26
CA PHE A 20 5.50 -1.44 16.90
C PHE A 20 6.88 -0.82 16.74
N VAL A 21 7.80 -1.59 16.15
CA VAL A 21 9.15 -1.14 15.81
C VAL A 21 9.34 -1.30 14.31
N PHE A 22 9.58 -0.19 13.62
CA PHE A 22 9.98 -0.16 12.22
C PHE A 22 11.48 0.09 12.15
N VAL A 23 12.22 -0.88 11.63
CA VAL A 23 13.67 -0.79 11.44
C VAL A 23 13.92 -0.68 9.95
N GLN A 24 14.48 0.45 9.51
CA GLN A 24 14.96 0.60 8.15
C GLN A 24 16.38 0.06 8.08
N THR A 25 16.65 -0.85 7.14
CA THR A 25 18.01 -1.30 6.83
C THR A 25 18.33 -1.04 5.37
N GLU A 26 19.56 -0.60 5.11
CA GLU A 26 20.11 -0.55 3.77
C GLU A 26 20.90 -1.82 3.50
N ARG A 27 20.65 -2.45 2.35
CA ARG A 27 21.41 -3.62 1.90
C ARG A 27 21.91 -3.40 0.50
N LYS A 28 23.21 -3.55 0.31
CA LYS A 28 23.80 -3.66 -1.02
C LYS A 28 23.56 -5.08 -1.52
N ILE A 29 22.64 -5.21 -2.46
CA ILE A 29 22.42 -6.45 -3.20
C ILE A 29 23.01 -6.21 -4.59
N GLU A 30 23.69 -7.22 -5.11
CA GLU A 30 24.10 -7.21 -6.52
C GLU A 30 22.87 -7.07 -7.42
N SER A 31 23.05 -6.37 -8.55
CA SER A 31 21.98 -6.23 -9.53
C SER A 31 21.50 -7.62 -9.94
N PRO A 32 20.22 -7.96 -9.73
CA PRO A 32 19.72 -9.29 -10.07
C PRO A 32 19.86 -9.50 -11.57
N VAL A 33 20.60 -10.54 -11.96
CA VAL A 33 20.67 -10.99 -13.35
C VAL A 33 19.38 -11.72 -13.65
N HIS A 34 18.53 -11.10 -14.47
CA HIS A 34 17.28 -11.74 -14.88
C HIS A 34 17.60 -12.92 -15.81
N PRO A 35 17.06 -14.13 -15.55
CA PRO A 35 17.42 -15.33 -16.33
C PRO A 35 16.85 -15.32 -17.76
N SER A 36 15.86 -14.47 -18.06
CA SER A 36 15.32 -14.37 -19.42
C SER A 36 16.27 -13.64 -20.34
N THR A 37 16.45 -14.20 -21.54
CA THR A 37 17.14 -13.59 -22.68
C THR A 37 16.23 -12.68 -23.52
N THR A 38 14.94 -12.58 -23.17
CA THR A 38 13.94 -11.80 -23.90
C THR A 38 13.55 -10.54 -23.13
N LEU A 39 13.32 -9.46 -23.89
CA LEU A 39 12.80 -8.19 -23.37
C LEU A 39 11.32 -8.08 -23.70
N VAL A 40 10.50 -7.78 -22.71
CA VAL A 40 9.06 -7.51 -22.87
C VAL A 40 8.78 -6.09 -22.41
N GLY A 41 8.24 -5.27 -23.30
CA GLY A 41 7.77 -3.93 -22.96
C GLY A 41 6.45 -4.00 -22.21
N VAL A 42 6.26 -3.13 -21.21
CA VAL A 42 5.02 -3.02 -20.43
C VAL A 42 4.41 -1.64 -20.66
N ASP A 43 3.20 -1.60 -21.19
CA ASP A 43 2.35 -0.40 -21.24
C ASP A 43 1.31 -0.47 -20.12
N VAL A 44 1.41 0.43 -19.14
CA VAL A 44 0.53 0.46 -17.96
C VAL A 44 -0.59 1.47 -18.13
N GLY A 45 -1.83 1.09 -17.79
CA GLY A 45 -3.01 1.92 -18.04
C GLY A 45 -4.15 1.76 -17.04
N VAL A 46 -5.14 2.65 -17.15
CA VAL A 46 -6.32 2.70 -16.26
C VAL A 46 -7.44 1.76 -16.72
N LYS A 47 -7.52 1.45 -18.02
CA LYS A 47 -8.50 0.48 -18.57
C LYS A 47 -7.95 -0.93 -18.65
N ARG A 48 -6.65 -1.05 -18.91
CA ARG A 48 -5.86 -2.29 -18.90
C ARG A 48 -4.69 -2.06 -17.98
N PHE A 49 -4.56 -2.88 -16.94
CA PHE A 49 -3.56 -2.69 -15.89
C PHE A 49 -2.16 -2.72 -16.49
N ALA A 50 -1.90 -3.72 -17.33
CA ALA A 50 -0.68 -3.84 -18.09
C ALA A 50 -0.95 -4.54 -19.43
N THR A 51 -0.42 -3.99 -20.51
CA THR A 51 -0.34 -4.66 -21.82
C THR A 51 1.12 -4.95 -22.10
N LEU A 52 1.42 -6.21 -22.36
CA LEU A 52 2.77 -6.66 -22.71
C LEU A 52 2.98 -6.57 -24.23
N SER A 53 4.24 -6.42 -24.65
CA SER A 53 4.60 -6.43 -26.08
C SER A 53 4.32 -7.77 -26.78
N ASP A 54 4.11 -8.85 -26.02
CA ASP A 54 3.69 -10.17 -26.52
C ASP A 54 2.16 -10.30 -26.67
N SER A 55 1.43 -9.18 -26.57
CA SER A 55 -0.04 -9.07 -26.59
C SER A 55 -0.79 -9.61 -25.38
N THR A 56 -0.10 -10.05 -24.33
CA THR A 56 -0.74 -10.40 -23.04
C THR A 56 -1.34 -9.16 -22.37
N ILE A 57 -2.57 -9.28 -21.87
CA ILE A 57 -3.29 -8.19 -21.21
C ILE A 57 -3.64 -8.59 -19.78
N TYR A 58 -3.18 -7.80 -18.82
CA TYR A 58 -3.63 -7.84 -17.44
C TYR A 58 -4.77 -6.82 -17.25
N LEU A 59 -5.92 -7.30 -16.79
CA LEU A 59 -7.06 -6.46 -16.45
C LEU A 59 -6.89 -5.90 -15.03
N LEU A 60 -7.49 -4.73 -14.77
CA LEU A 60 -7.55 -4.24 -13.41
C LEU A 60 -8.48 -5.12 -12.58
N ILE A 61 -8.06 -5.38 -11.34
CA ILE A 61 -8.99 -5.76 -10.29
C ILE A 61 -9.60 -4.45 -9.81
N ASP A 62 -10.89 -4.25 -10.07
CA ASP A 62 -11.66 -3.05 -9.70
C ASP A 62 -11.90 -2.95 -8.16
N ALA A 63 -10.88 -3.27 -7.36
CA ALA A 63 -10.93 -3.27 -5.89
C ALA A 63 -11.34 -1.91 -5.33
N PHE A 64 -10.91 -0.81 -5.99
CA PHE A 64 -11.35 0.53 -5.61
C PHE A 64 -12.86 0.70 -5.79
N ARG A 65 -13.43 0.35 -6.94
CA ARG A 65 -14.89 0.44 -7.16
C ARG A 65 -15.68 -0.43 -6.19
N GLN A 66 -15.16 -1.61 -5.85
CA GLN A 66 -15.79 -2.49 -4.85
C GLN A 66 -15.83 -1.83 -3.46
N ALA A 67 -14.78 -1.11 -3.08
CA ALA A 67 -14.70 -0.42 -1.79
C ALA A 67 -15.29 1.00 -1.79
N GLU A 68 -15.44 1.64 -2.95
CA GLU A 68 -15.76 3.06 -3.12
C GLU A 68 -17.04 3.46 -2.37
N ALA A 69 -18.11 2.66 -2.49
CA ALA A 69 -19.36 2.94 -1.81
C ALA A 69 -19.23 2.90 -0.27
N ALA A 70 -18.46 1.94 0.25
CA ALA A 70 -18.19 1.79 1.67
C ALA A 70 -17.34 2.96 2.20
N VAL A 71 -16.27 3.31 1.48
CA VAL A 71 -15.39 4.45 1.80
C VAL A 71 -16.17 5.76 1.77
N ALA A 72 -16.96 6.01 0.72
CA ALA A 72 -17.79 7.21 0.61
C ALA A 72 -18.81 7.32 1.76
N LYS A 73 -19.41 6.20 2.18
CA LYS A 73 -20.32 6.15 3.33
C LYS A 73 -19.58 6.49 4.63
N ALA A 74 -18.40 5.91 4.86
CA ALA A 74 -17.57 6.17 6.03
C ALA A 74 -17.14 7.65 6.08
N GLN A 75 -16.66 8.21 4.97
CA GLN A 75 -16.28 9.62 4.84
C GLN A 75 -17.45 10.57 5.12
N ARG A 76 -18.65 10.29 4.57
CA ARG A 76 -19.86 11.08 4.84
C ARG A 76 -20.30 10.98 6.30
N ALA A 77 -20.12 9.84 6.96
CA ALA A 77 -20.39 9.69 8.38
C ALA A 77 -19.40 10.53 9.21
N LEU A 78 -18.11 10.44 8.91
CA LEU A 78 -17.04 11.19 9.59
C LEU A 78 -17.24 12.71 9.50
N ARG A 79 -17.58 13.24 8.32
CA ARG A 79 -17.74 14.71 8.13
C ARG A 79 -18.81 15.34 9.03
N ARG A 80 -19.79 14.54 9.46
CA ARG A 80 -20.91 14.99 10.30
C ARG A 80 -20.57 14.95 11.79
N LYS A 81 -19.41 14.40 12.18
CA LYS A 81 -18.99 14.27 13.58
C LYS A 81 -18.13 15.47 13.99
N VAL A 82 -18.29 15.89 15.24
CA VAL A 82 -17.47 16.94 15.84
C VAL A 82 -16.03 16.44 15.96
N LYS A 83 -15.09 17.17 15.34
CA LYS A 83 -13.65 16.81 15.32
C LYS A 83 -13.16 16.54 16.74
N ILE A 84 -12.33 15.51 16.93
CA ILE A 84 -11.74 15.07 18.22
C ILE A 84 -12.75 14.45 19.22
N SER A 85 -14.07 14.53 19.01
CA SER A 85 -15.01 13.79 19.85
C SER A 85 -14.75 12.28 19.80
N LYS A 86 -15.09 11.54 20.86
CA LYS A 86 -14.92 10.08 20.93
C LYS A 86 -15.48 9.37 19.68
N ASN A 87 -16.69 9.73 19.29
CA ASN A 87 -17.37 9.19 18.11
C ASN A 87 -16.68 9.59 16.78
N TRP A 88 -15.99 10.74 16.72
CA TRP A 88 -15.20 11.14 15.56
C TRP A 88 -13.90 10.35 15.47
N ILE A 89 -13.22 10.11 16.60
CA ILE A 89 -12.01 9.29 16.66
C ILE A 89 -12.32 7.86 16.21
N GLU A 90 -13.41 7.27 16.72
CA GLU A 90 -13.88 5.94 16.32
C GLU A 90 -14.25 5.89 14.82
N ALA A 91 -15.02 6.87 14.33
CA ALA A 91 -15.39 6.93 12.91
C ALA A 91 -14.19 7.17 11.97
N ARG A 92 -13.15 7.87 12.44
CA ARG A 92 -11.93 8.13 11.67
C ARG A 92 -11.09 6.88 11.47
N ALA A 93 -11.19 5.88 12.35
CA ALA A 93 -10.49 4.62 12.18
C ALA A 93 -11.06 3.75 11.05
N VAL A 94 -12.27 4.07 10.55
CA VAL A 94 -13.01 3.31 9.52
C VAL A 94 -12.89 3.97 8.13
N VAL A 95 -12.38 5.21 8.06
CA VAL A 95 -12.08 5.93 6.81
C VAL A 95 -10.62 5.74 6.45
#